data_AF-A0A0D0FVZ1-F1
#
_entry.id   AF-A0A0D0FVZ1-F1
#
_cell.length_a   1.000
_cell.length_b   1.000
_cell.length_c   1.000
_cell.angle_alpha   90.00
_cell.angle_beta   90.00
_cell.angle_gamma   90.00
#
_symmetry.space_group_name_H-M   'P 1'
#
loop_
_entity.id
_entity.type
_entity.pdbx_description
1 polymer ?
#
loop_
_entity_poly.entity_id
_entity_poly.type
_entity_poly.pdbx_seq_one_letter_code
_entity_poly.pdbx_strand_id
1 'polypeptide(L)'
;MLACSAATSSGGGATWSVPLQVNTPTGHAAFNPSVQVDDAHAVMVTYYDFCDLPAGDTTTPPTDFWRKISLDGGATERRVGGRST
;
A
#
# COMPACT_ATOMS: atom_id res chain seq x y z
N MET A 1 9.20 -11.99 -3.60
CA MET A 1 7.80 -11.55 -3.71
C MET A 1 7.79 -10.04 -3.49
N LEU A 2 7.15 -9.26 -4.37
CA LEU A 2 7.19 -7.78 -4.31
C LEU A 2 6.18 -7.26 -3.27
N ALA A 3 6.62 -6.39 -2.35
CA ALA A 3 5.79 -5.73 -1.37
C ALA A 3 5.62 -4.25 -1.71
N CYS A 4 4.49 -3.66 -1.33
CA CYS A 4 4.30 -2.23 -1.35
C CYS A 4 4.75 -1.66 0.00
N SER A 5 5.74 -0.77 -0.01
CA SER A 5 6.32 -0.18 1.20
C SER A 5 6.38 1.34 1.09
N ALA A 6 6.33 2.02 2.23
CA ALA A 6 6.47 3.46 2.35
C ALA A 6 7.61 3.82 3.30
N ALA A 7 8.27 4.95 3.04
CA ALA A 7 9.26 5.55 3.93
C ALA A 7 8.99 7.04 4.02
N THR A 8 9.31 7.65 5.16
CA THR A 8 9.05 9.08 5.41
C THR A 8 10.36 9.84 5.59
N SER A 9 10.30 11.14 5.30
CA SER A 9 11.38 12.10 5.54
C SER A 9 10.81 13.37 6.15
N SER A 10 11.46 13.87 7.20
CA SER A 10 11.15 15.16 7.82
C SER A 10 12.11 16.28 7.41
N GLY A 11 13.19 15.94 6.69
CA GLY A 11 14.28 16.85 6.33
C GLY A 11 14.35 17.14 4.82
N GLY A 12 13.21 17.27 4.14
CA GLY A 12 13.17 17.54 2.70
C GLY A 12 13.76 16.45 1.82
N GLY A 13 13.79 15.19 2.30
CA GLY A 13 14.32 14.05 1.55
C GLY A 13 15.82 13.78 1.74
N ALA A 14 16.50 14.51 2.63
CA ALA A 14 17.92 14.30 2.90
C ALA A 14 18.21 12.93 3.58
N THR A 15 17.31 12.49 4.45
CA THR A 15 17.32 11.16 5.07
C THR A 15 15.90 10.59 5.10
N TRP A 16 15.82 9.26 5.14
CA TRP A 16 14.56 8.51 5.10
C TRP A 16 14.52 7.48 6.21
N SER A 17 13.32 7.15 6.68
CA SER A 17 13.09 6.04 7.61
C SER A 17 13.44 4.69 6.98
N VAL A 18 13.52 3.65 7.82
CA VAL A 18 13.41 2.26 7.32
C VAL A 18 12.02 2.11 6.68
N PRO A 19 11.90 1.48 5.49
CA PRO A 19 10.61 1.28 4.86
C PRO A 19 9.67 0.42 5.72
N LEU A 20 8.42 0.87 5.86
CA LEU A 20 7.32 0.12 6.45
C LEU A 20 6.51 -0.56 5.34
N GLN A 21 6.21 -1.85 5.51
CA GLN A 21 5.32 -2.55 4.59
C GLN A 21 3.89 -2.05 4.76
N VAL A 22 3.28 -1.58 3.67
CA VAL A 22 1.94 -0.99 3.64
C VAL A 22 0.87 -2.05 3.33
N ASN A 23 1.16 -2.92 2.37
CA ASN A 23 0.25 -3.99 1.98
C ASN A 23 0.16 -5.08 3.05
N THR A 24 -0.97 -5.78 3.11
CA THR A 24 -1.11 -6.96 3.97
C THR A 24 -0.12 -8.04 3.51
N PRO A 25 0.69 -8.64 4.40
CA PRO A 25 1.70 -9.63 4.02
C PRO A 25 1.04 -10.99 3.77
N THR A 26 0.41 -11.15 2.61
CA THR A 26 -0.23 -12.40 2.18
C THR A 26 0.71 -13.32 1.40
N GLY A 27 1.92 -12.84 1.10
CA GLY A 27 2.83 -13.54 0.20
C GLY A 27 2.44 -13.41 -1.27
N HIS A 28 1.51 -12.53 -1.64
CA HIS A 28 1.23 -12.13 -3.01
C HIS A 28 1.86 -10.77 -3.33
N ALA A 29 2.08 -10.50 -4.63
CA ALA A 29 2.67 -9.25 -5.06
C ALA A 29 1.68 -8.09 -4.89
N ALA A 30 2.19 -6.94 -4.45
CA ALA A 30 1.49 -5.66 -4.51
C ALA A 30 2.22 -4.71 -5.47
N PHE A 31 1.47 -3.91 -6.23
CA PHE A 31 2.01 -3.13 -7.35
C PHE A 31 1.22 -1.84 -7.64
N ASN A 32 1.85 -0.99 -8.45
CA ASN A 32 1.34 0.31 -8.90
C ASN A 32 0.81 1.20 -7.77
N PRO A 33 1.64 1.52 -6.75
CA PRO A 33 1.20 2.37 -5.66
C PRO A 33 0.96 3.80 -6.13
N SER A 34 -0.01 4.46 -5.51
CA SER A 34 -0.23 5.91 -5.60
C SER A 34 -0.39 6.48 -4.19
N VAL A 35 0.06 7.72 -4.01
CA VAL A 35 -0.03 8.45 -2.75
C VAL A 35 -0.74 9.78 -2.98
N GLN A 36 -1.65 10.12 -2.08
CA GLN A 36 -2.32 11.42 -2.02
C GLN A 36 -2.27 11.93 -0.58
N VAL A 37 -2.13 13.24 -0.42
CA VAL A 37 -2.20 13.91 0.88
C VAL A 37 -3.34 14.93 0.83
N ASP A 38 -4.17 14.97 1.86
CA ASP A 38 -5.24 15.97 1.99
C ASP A 38 -4.82 17.18 2.85
N ASP A 39 -5.69 18.19 2.92
CA ASP A 39 -5.44 19.43 3.67
C ASP A 39 -5.37 19.23 5.20
N ALA A 40 -5.85 18.09 5.70
CA ALA A 40 -5.71 17.69 7.10
C ALA A 40 -4.43 16.89 7.36
N HIS A 41 -3.53 16.81 6.37
CA HIS A 41 -2.30 16.02 6.38
C HIS A 41 -2.50 14.52 6.51
N ALA A 42 -3.70 14.01 6.20
CA ALA A 42 -3.88 12.57 6.08
C ALA A 42 -3.21 12.08 4.80
N VAL A 43 -2.47 10.97 4.89
CA VAL A 43 -1.81 10.34 3.76
C VAL A 43 -2.63 9.13 3.36
N MET A 44 -3.11 9.09 2.12
CA MET A 44 -3.74 7.91 1.54
C MET A 44 -2.77 7.21 0.60
N VAL A 45 -2.59 5.92 0.80
CA VAL A 45 -1.87 5.04 -0.12
C VAL A 45 -2.84 4.07 -0.77
N THR A 46 -2.82 4.02 -2.09
CA THR A 46 -3.59 3.04 -2.87
C THR A 46 -2.65 2.11 -3.59
N TYR A 47 -3.00 0.84 -3.73
CA TYR A 47 -2.21 -0.15 -4.46
C TYR A 47 -3.11 -1.25 -5.01
N TYR A 48 -2.59 -1.98 -5.98
CA TYR A 48 -3.20 -3.23 -6.45
C TYR A 48 -2.47 -4.42 -5.83
N ASP A 49 -3.17 -5.52 -5.58
CA ASP A 49 -2.54 -6.80 -5.25
C ASP A 49 -3.29 -7.99 -5.84
N PHE A 50 -2.74 -9.18 -5.61
CA PHE A 50 -3.33 -10.47 -5.98
C PHE A 50 -3.70 -11.29 -4.74
N CYS A 51 -4.08 -10.65 -3.62
CA CYS A 51 -4.24 -11.38 -2.36
C CYS A 51 -5.36 -12.41 -2.40
N ASP A 52 -6.37 -12.18 -3.25
CA ASP A 52 -7.51 -13.09 -3.41
C ASP A 52 -7.32 -14.07 -4.59
N LEU A 53 -6.14 -14.12 -5.21
CA LEU A 53 -5.80 -15.08 -6.26
C LEU A 53 -5.77 -16.52 -5.70
N PRO A 54 -6.66 -17.43 -6.16
CA PRO A 54 -6.61 -18.82 -5.74
C PRO A 54 -5.30 -19.49 -6.15
N ALA A 55 -4.81 -20.39 -5.29
CA ALA A 55 -3.60 -21.15 -5.59
C ALA A 55 -3.75 -21.94 -6.90
N GLY A 56 -2.79 -21.77 -7.81
CA GLY A 56 -2.75 -22.46 -9.10
C GLY A 56 -3.52 -21.78 -10.24
N ASP A 57 -4.26 -20.70 -9.98
CA ASP A 57 -4.86 -19.90 -11.04
C ASP A 57 -3.78 -19.06 -11.74
N THR A 58 -3.68 -19.23 -13.05
CA THR A 58 -2.73 -18.49 -13.92
C THR A 58 -3.43 -17.80 -15.08
N THR A 59 -4.76 -17.86 -15.13
CA THR A 59 -5.54 -17.52 -16.33
C THR A 59 -6.34 -16.23 -16.20
N THR A 60 -6.82 -15.92 -14.99
CA THR A 60 -7.56 -14.69 -14.70
C THR A 60 -7.15 -14.17 -13.33
N PRO A 61 -6.02 -13.46 -13.19
CA PRO A 61 -5.62 -12.98 -11.88
C PRO A 61 -6.60 -11.92 -11.38
N PRO A 62 -7.43 -12.20 -10.34
CA PRO A 62 -8.28 -11.17 -9.76
C PRO A 62 -7.33 -10.10 -9.22
N THR A 63 -7.53 -8.88 -9.69
CA THR A 63 -6.72 -7.74 -9.29
C THR A 63 -7.55 -6.92 -8.34
N ASP A 64 -7.14 -6.92 -7.07
CA ASP A 64 -7.85 -6.18 -6.04
C ASP A 64 -7.26 -4.78 -5.90
N PHE A 65 -8.13 -3.78 -5.76
CA PHE A 65 -7.71 -2.41 -5.47
C PHE A 65 -7.88 -2.12 -3.98
N TRP A 66 -6.80 -1.73 -3.29
CA TRP A 66 -6.77 -1.48 -1.86
C TRP A 66 -6.43 -0.03 -1.51
N ARG A 67 -6.93 0.41 -0.35
CA ARG A 67 -6.63 1.73 0.24
C ARG A 67 -6.22 1.63 1.71
N LYS A 68 -5.18 2.38 2.07
CA LYS A 68 -4.65 2.59 3.42
C LYS A 68 -4.59 4.08 3.72
N ILE A 69 -4.82 4.45 4.97
CA ILE A 69 -4.75 5.84 5.44
C ILE A 69 -3.86 5.92 6.67
N SER A 70 -2.96 6.89 6.66
CA SER A 70 -2.23 7.40 7.81
C SER A 70 -2.78 8.76 8.24
N LEU A 71 -2.87 8.97 9.55
CA LEU A 71 -3.26 10.25 10.16
C LEU A 71 -2.09 10.92 10.90
N ASP A 72 -0.89 10.36 10.79
CA ASP A 72 0.33 10.78 11.48
C ASP A 72 1.50 10.99 10.51
N GLY A 73 1.19 11.42 9.29
CA GLY A 73 2.20 11.78 8.28
C GLY A 73 2.95 10.57 7.70
N GLY A 74 2.34 9.39 7.68
CA GLY A 74 2.91 8.15 7.15
C GLY A 74 3.73 7.35 8.17
N ALA A 75 3.66 7.67 9.47
CA ALA A 75 4.35 6.90 10.51
C ALA A 75 3.63 5.59 10.84
N THR A 76 2.29 5.57 10.78
CA THR A 76 1.45 4.38 10.89
C THR A 76 0.36 4.35 9.84
N GLU A 77 -0.08 3.14 9.45
CA GLU A 77 -1.07 2.93 8.39
C GLU A 77 -2.27 2.13 8.88
N ARG A 78 -3.48 2.57 8.54
CA ARG A 78 -4.74 1.86 8.82
C ARG A 78 -5.39 1.37 7.52
N ARG A 79 -5.86 0.11 7.52
CA ARG A 79 -6.65 -0.44 6.40
C ARG A 79 -8.05 0.16 6.38
N VAL A 80 -8.49 0.61 5.21
CA VAL A 80 -9.82 1.24 5.04
C VAL A 80 -10.74 0.39 4.16
N GLY A 81 -10.19 -0.50 3.34
CA GLY A 81 -10.93 -1.48 2.55
C GLY A 81 -10.38 -1.60 1.14
N GLY A 82 -10.91 -2.55 0.39
CA GLY A 82 -10.55 -2.81 -1.00
C GLY A 82 -11.78 -3.20 -1.80
N ARG A 83 -11.65 -3.12 -3.13
CA ARG A 83 -12.67 -3.55 -4.08
C ARG A 83 -12.01 -4.50 -5.06
N SER A 84 -12.52 -5.71 -5.14
CA SER A 84 -12.22 -6.66 -6.22
C SER A 84 -12.89 -6.17 -7.50
N THR A 85 -12.13 -6.14 -8.58
CA THR A 85 -12.62 -5.82 -9.93
C THR A 85 -12.43 -7.00 -10.86
#